data_AF-A0A961A7U2-F1
#
_entry.id   AF-A0A961A7U2-F1
#
_cell.length_a   1.000
_cell.length_b   1.000
_cell.length_c   1.000
_cell.angle_alpha   90.00
_cell.angle_beta   90.00
_cell.angle_gamma   90.00
#
_symmetry.space_group_name_H-M   'P 1'
#
loop_
_entity.id
_entity.type
_entity.pdbx_description
1 polymer ?
#
loop_
_entity_poly.entity_id
_entity_poly.type
_entity_poly.pdbx_seq_one_letter_code
_entity_poly.pdbx_strand_id
1 'polypeptide(L)'
;FCSTPAVALSRAIPRKAAFEMLVTGDFITATEAERRGLINRVAAPEKLEAETMALAQQIAAKLPAAIAMGKRGFYEQLSHDTPEAYEVAGDTMCANMMLAETEEGISAFLEKRKPAWAD
;
A
#
# COMPACT_ATOMS: atom_id res chain seq x y z
N PHE A 1 18.10 15.36 -17.19
CA PHE A 1 17.74 15.31 -15.75
C PHE A 1 16.56 16.24 -15.50
N CYS A 2 15.41 15.71 -15.09
CA CYS A 2 14.23 16.50 -14.74
C CYS A 2 13.98 16.39 -13.23
N SER A 3 13.93 17.52 -12.51
CA SER A 3 13.86 17.53 -11.05
C SER A 3 12.49 17.12 -10.49
N THR A 4 11.40 17.34 -11.22
CA THR A 4 10.06 17.03 -10.74
C THR A 4 9.80 15.52 -10.63
N PRO A 5 10.08 14.68 -11.66
CA PRO A 5 9.96 13.23 -11.53
C PRO A 5 10.90 12.61 -10.49
N ALA A 6 12.02 13.27 -10.17
CA ALA A 6 12.96 12.79 -9.16
C ALA A 6 12.32 12.68 -7.77
N VAL A 7 11.36 13.55 -7.45
CA VAL A 7 10.61 13.51 -6.18
C VAL A 7 9.82 12.21 -6.03
N ALA A 8 9.04 11.84 -7.05
CA ALA A 8 8.23 10.63 -7.02
C ALA A 8 9.11 9.37 -7.09
N LEU A 9 10.09 9.35 -7.99
CA LEU A 9 10.92 8.16 -8.21
C LEU A 9 11.78 7.82 -6.98
N SER A 10 12.41 8.83 -6.36
CA SER A 10 13.25 8.61 -5.17
C SER A 10 12.48 8.16 -3.92
N ARG A 11 11.15 8.36 -3.91
CA ARG A 11 10.24 7.88 -2.86
C ARG A 11 9.66 6.50 -3.17
N ALA A 12 9.66 6.09 -4.44
CA ALA A 12 9.12 4.81 -4.87
C ALA A 12 10.16 3.68 -4.84
N ILE A 13 11.43 3.96 -5.16
CA ILE A 13 12.48 2.93 -5.28
C ILE A 13 13.77 3.31 -4.55
N PRO A 14 14.70 2.36 -4.29
CA PRO A 14 15.97 2.65 -3.62
C PRO A 14 16.78 3.75 -4.32
N ARG A 15 17.40 4.62 -3.51
CA ARG A 15 18.09 5.85 -3.98
C ARG A 15 19.10 5.61 -5.11
N LYS A 16 19.87 4.51 -5.07
CA LYS A 16 20.85 4.18 -6.11
C LYS A 16 20.18 3.92 -7.46
N ALA A 17 19.13 3.09 -7.47
CA ALA A 17 18.38 2.78 -8.69
C ALA A 17 17.64 4.02 -9.23
N ALA A 18 17.06 4.83 -8.35
CA ALA A 18 16.43 6.09 -8.73
C ALA A 18 17.42 7.05 -9.39
N PHE A 19 18.59 7.25 -8.78
CA PHE A 19 19.58 8.19 -9.30
C PHE A 19 20.13 7.76 -10.65
N GLU A 20 20.45 6.47 -10.82
CA GLU A 20 20.86 5.89 -12.10
C GLU A 20 19.82 6.17 -13.20
N MET A 21 18.54 5.85 -12.96
CA MET A 21 17.47 6.11 -13.93
C MET A 21 17.33 7.60 -14.29
N LEU A 22 17.50 8.51 -13.32
CA LEU A 22 17.36 9.96 -13.55
C LEU A 22 18.49 10.57 -14.37
N VAL A 23 19.70 10.01 -14.25
CA VAL A 23 20.90 10.54 -14.91
C VAL A 23 21.19 9.86 -16.24
N THR A 24 20.83 8.59 -16.42
CA THR A 24 21.01 7.89 -17.71
C THR A 24 19.81 8.03 -18.63
N GLY A 25 18.58 7.98 -18.08
CA GLY A 25 17.36 7.98 -18.87
C GLY A 25 17.11 6.67 -19.63
N ASP A 26 17.81 5.59 -19.28
CA ASP A 26 17.67 4.30 -19.95
C ASP A 26 16.28 3.68 -19.73
N PHE A 27 15.80 2.97 -20.75
CA PHE A 27 14.58 2.18 -20.64
C PHE A 27 14.81 0.94 -19.76
N ILE A 28 13.79 0.62 -18.97
CA ILE A 28 13.74 -0.61 -18.17
C ILE A 28 12.59 -1.49 -18.63
N THR A 29 12.73 -2.80 -18.49
CA THR A 29 11.65 -3.76 -18.72
C THR A 29 10.68 -3.78 -17.54
N ALA A 30 9.48 -4.33 -17.73
CA ALA A 30 8.49 -4.50 -16.65
C ALA A 30 9.04 -5.35 -15.50
N THR A 31 9.75 -6.45 -15.82
CA THR A 31 10.41 -7.31 -14.83
C THR A 31 11.47 -6.56 -14.02
N GLU A 32 12.23 -5.68 -14.67
CA GLU A 32 13.22 -4.86 -13.97
C GLU A 32 12.55 -3.79 -13.09
N ALA A 33 11.44 -3.20 -13.55
CA ALA A 33 10.65 -2.28 -12.74
C ALA A 33 10.09 -2.95 -11.48
N GLU A 34 9.59 -4.18 -11.57
CA GLU A 34 9.14 -4.98 -10.43
C GLU A 34 10.28 -5.29 -9.47
N ARG A 35 11.41 -5.79 -9.98
CA ARG A 35 12.60 -6.11 -9.18
C ARG A 35 13.14 -4.89 -8.42
N ARG A 36 13.04 -3.69 -9.02
CA ARG A 36 13.46 -2.42 -8.40
C ARG A 36 12.43 -1.86 -7.42
N GLY A 37 11.22 -2.44 -7.34
CA GLY A 37 10.11 -1.95 -6.52
C GLY A 37 9.36 -0.76 -7.12
N LEU A 38 9.56 -0.46 -8.41
CA LEU A 38 8.83 0.63 -9.08
C LEU A 38 7.36 0.27 -9.31
N ILE A 39 7.10 -1.02 -9.56
CA ILE A 39 5.76 -1.59 -9.64
C ILE A 39 5.69 -2.83 -8.74
N ASN A 40 4.48 -3.20 -8.32
CA ASN A 40 4.29 -4.32 -7.39
C ASN A 40 4.27 -5.69 -8.07
N ARG A 41 3.78 -5.77 -9.32
CA ARG A 41 3.54 -7.02 -10.06
C ARG A 41 3.67 -6.82 -11.56
N VAL A 42 4.14 -7.86 -12.27
CA VAL A 42 4.09 -7.96 -13.74
C VAL A 42 3.06 -9.01 -14.16
N ALA A 43 2.22 -8.66 -15.12
CA ALA A 43 1.24 -9.55 -15.72
C ALA A 43 1.46 -9.67 -17.24
N ALA A 44 1.05 -10.80 -17.82
CA ALA A 44 0.89 -10.89 -19.27
C ALA A 44 -0.22 -9.93 -19.73
N PRO A 45 -0.12 -9.29 -20.91
CA PRO A 45 -1.11 -8.31 -21.37
C PRO A 45 -2.56 -8.80 -21.30
N GLU A 46 -2.79 -10.04 -21.70
CA GLU A 46 -4.10 -10.70 -21.70
C GLU A 46 -4.63 -11.06 -20.30
N LYS A 47 -3.77 -11.02 -19.27
CA LYS A 47 -4.14 -11.29 -17.86
C LYS A 47 -4.18 -10.04 -16.99
N LEU A 48 -3.74 -8.88 -17.49
CA LEU A 48 -3.59 -7.66 -16.71
C LEU A 48 -4.87 -7.28 -15.96
N GLU A 49 -6.01 -7.31 -16.65
CA GLU A 49 -7.31 -6.99 -16.03
C GLU A 49 -7.68 -8.00 -14.95
N ALA A 50 -7.58 -9.29 -15.24
CA ALA A 50 -7.93 -10.35 -14.31
C ALA A 50 -7.07 -10.29 -13.04
N GLU A 51 -5.76 -10.09 -13.16
CA GLU A 51 -4.85 -9.99 -12.01
C GLU A 51 -5.07 -8.70 -11.20
N THR A 52 -5.31 -7.58 -11.88
CA THR A 52 -5.62 -6.31 -11.23
C THR A 52 -6.94 -6.41 -10.46
N MET A 53 -7.97 -6.99 -11.06
CA MET A 53 -9.29 -7.17 -10.43
C MET A 53 -9.21 -8.13 -9.25
N ALA A 54 -8.46 -9.23 -9.37
CA ALA A 54 -8.23 -10.14 -8.27
C ALA A 54 -7.60 -9.44 -7.06
N LEU A 55 -6.58 -8.61 -7.28
CA LEU A 55 -5.96 -7.80 -6.22
C LEU A 55 -6.95 -6.79 -5.62
N ALA A 56 -7.72 -6.10 -6.45
CA ALA A 56 -8.73 -5.14 -6.01
C ALA A 56 -9.79 -5.82 -5.13
N GLN A 57 -10.29 -6.99 -5.53
CA GLN A 57 -11.25 -7.79 -4.75
C GLN A 57 -10.66 -8.27 -3.43
N GLN A 58 -9.38 -8.65 -3.39
CA GLN A 58 -8.71 -9.02 -2.14
C GLN A 58 -8.69 -7.85 -1.12
N ILE A 59 -8.48 -6.62 -1.60
CA ILE A 59 -8.51 -5.41 -0.78
C ILE A 59 -9.95 -5.06 -0.39
N ALA A 60 -10.88 -5.09 -1.35
CA ALA A 60 -12.29 -4.76 -1.14
C ALA A 60 -13.01 -5.75 -0.21
N ALA A 61 -12.49 -6.96 -0.05
CA ALA A 61 -12.99 -7.94 0.92
C ALA A 61 -12.67 -7.56 2.39
N LYS A 62 -11.89 -6.51 2.63
CA LYS A 62 -11.54 -5.99 3.97
C LYS A 62 -12.45 -4.83 4.35
N LEU A 63 -12.51 -4.52 5.64
CA LEU A 63 -13.25 -3.37 6.16
C LEU A 63 -12.74 -2.06 5.52
N PRO A 64 -13.56 -1.33 4.74
CA PRO A 64 -13.11 -0.12 4.04
C PRO A 64 -12.57 0.97 4.98
N ALA A 65 -13.21 1.16 6.14
CA ALA A 65 -12.75 2.11 7.16
C ALA A 65 -11.34 1.79 7.65
N ALA A 66 -11.06 0.53 7.97
CA ALA A 66 -9.73 0.08 8.41
C ALA A 66 -8.67 0.29 7.32
N ILE A 67 -9.00 0.01 6.05
CA ILE A 67 -8.09 0.26 4.92
C ILE A 67 -7.81 1.76 4.75
N ALA A 68 -8.83 2.61 4.85
CA ALA A 68 -8.67 4.06 4.75
C ALA A 68 -7.81 4.63 5.88
N MET A 69 -8.10 4.24 7.13
CA MET A 69 -7.33 4.64 8.32
C MET A 69 -5.89 4.13 8.23
N GLY A 70 -5.70 2.85 7.92
CA GLY A 70 -4.37 2.24 7.78
C GLY A 70 -3.55 2.91 6.68
N LYS A 71 -4.16 3.23 5.53
CA LYS A 71 -3.46 3.95 4.45
C LYS A 71 -3.04 5.35 4.89
N ARG A 72 -3.92 6.09 5.58
CA ARG A 72 -3.58 7.42 6.10
C ARG A 72 -2.44 7.34 7.11
N GLY A 73 -2.58 6.50 8.14
CA GLY A 73 -1.56 6.32 9.17
C GLY A 73 -0.23 5.84 8.60
N PHE A 74 -0.25 4.95 7.59
CA PHE A 74 0.96 4.49 6.90
C PHE A 74 1.74 5.62 6.24
N TYR A 75 1.06 6.56 5.56
CA TYR A 75 1.74 7.68 4.92
C TYR A 75 2.16 8.77 5.91
N GLU A 76 1.36 8.98 6.95
CA GLU A 76 1.65 9.95 8.01
C GLU A 76 2.90 9.57 8.81
N GLN A 77 3.01 8.31 9.26
CA GLN A 77 4.16 7.86 10.05
C GLN A 77 5.50 7.95 9.30
N LEU A 78 5.50 7.90 7.95
CA LEU A 78 6.73 8.01 7.15
C LEU A 78 7.43 9.37 7.27
N SER A 79 6.75 10.43 7.72
CA SER A 79 7.37 11.74 7.95
C SER A 79 7.93 11.92 9.37
N HIS A 80 7.74 10.95 10.24
CA HIS A 80 8.14 11.01 11.65
C HIS A 80 9.42 10.25 11.94
N ASP A 81 10.06 10.57 13.07
CA ASP A 81 11.08 9.70 13.63
C ASP A 81 10.43 8.44 14.23
N THR A 82 11.24 7.46 14.64
CA THR A 82 10.71 6.17 15.10
C THR A 82 9.80 6.29 16.32
N PRO A 83 10.14 7.04 17.39
CA PRO A 83 9.23 7.27 18.52
C PRO A 83 7.89 7.86 18.10
N GLU A 84 7.88 8.97 17.37
CA GLU A 84 6.63 9.63 16.92
C GLU A 84 5.82 8.74 15.96
N ALA A 85 6.49 7.98 15.09
CA ALA A 85 5.83 7.02 14.20
C ALA A 85 5.07 5.93 14.97
N TYR A 86 5.58 5.49 16.13
CA TYR A 86 4.86 4.55 17.00
C TYR A 86 3.66 5.18 17.68
N GLU A 87 3.71 6.47 18.04
CA GLU A 87 2.55 7.19 18.57
C GLU A 87 1.45 7.27 17.51
N VAL A 88 1.76 7.70 16.28
CA VAL A 88 0.81 7.75 15.15
C VAL A 88 0.19 6.37 14.87
N ALA A 89 1.02 5.32 14.87
CA ALA A 89 0.55 3.95 14.65
C ALA A 89 -0.37 3.47 15.78
N GLY A 90 -0.02 3.79 17.03
CA GLY A 90 -0.82 3.47 18.23
C GLY A 90 -2.18 4.14 18.20
N ASP A 91 -2.22 5.45 17.92
CA ASP A 91 -3.47 6.21 17.83
C ASP A 91 -4.37 5.70 16.70
N THR A 92 -3.79 5.40 15.53
CA THR A 92 -4.51 4.80 14.40
C THR A 92 -5.12 3.45 14.77
N MET A 93 -4.36 2.60 15.47
CA MET A 93 -4.84 1.29 15.94
C MET A 93 -5.99 1.46 16.95
N CYS A 94 -5.81 2.30 17.96
CA CYS A 94 -6.83 2.57 18.97
C CYS A 94 -8.12 3.08 18.33
N ALA A 95 -8.04 4.07 17.45
CA ALA A 95 -9.20 4.60 16.73
C ALA A 95 -9.90 3.51 15.89
N ASN A 96 -9.13 2.64 15.21
CA ASN A 96 -9.70 1.55 14.42
C ASN A 96 -10.43 0.51 15.30
N MET A 97 -9.91 0.21 16.50
CA MET A 97 -10.56 -0.70 17.46
C MET A 97 -11.87 -0.15 18.04
N MET A 98 -12.07 1.17 18.02
CA MET A 98 -13.31 1.79 18.51
C MET A 98 -14.46 1.73 17.50
N LEU A 99 -14.23 1.23 16.28
CA LEU A 99 -15.28 1.06 15.27
C LEU A 99 -16.07 -0.23 15.52
N ALA A 100 -17.40 -0.15 15.46
CA ALA A 100 -18.28 -1.32 15.62
C ALA A 100 -18.04 -2.37 14.52
N GLU A 101 -17.71 -1.93 13.31
CA GLU A 101 -17.41 -2.79 12.18
C GLU A 101 -16.09 -3.56 12.39
N THR A 102 -15.15 -2.99 13.15
CA THR A 102 -13.91 -3.69 13.52
C THR A 102 -14.20 -4.82 14.50
N GLU A 103 -15.11 -4.62 15.46
CA GLU A 103 -15.57 -5.66 16.37
C GLU A 103 -16.20 -6.84 15.61
N GLU A 104 -17.05 -6.56 14.61
CA GLU A 104 -17.61 -7.57 13.70
C GLU A 104 -16.51 -8.30 12.92
N GLY A 105 -15.52 -7.57 12.40
CA GLY A 105 -14.38 -8.16 11.71
C GLY A 105 -13.58 -9.14 12.58
N ILE A 106 -13.35 -8.78 13.85
CA ILE A 106 -12.66 -9.64 14.83
C ILE A 106 -13.53 -10.86 15.16
N SER A 107 -14.81 -10.65 15.44
CA SER A 107 -15.76 -11.72 15.77
C SER A 107 -15.88 -12.73 14.64
N ALA A 108 -16.06 -12.26 13.40
CA ALA A 108 -16.14 -13.10 12.22
C ALA A 108 -14.88 -13.95 12.00
N PHE A 109 -13.69 -13.37 12.25
CA PHE A 109 -12.42 -14.10 12.17
C PHE A 109 -12.34 -15.21 13.22
N LEU A 110 -12.67 -14.91 14.48
CA LEU A 110 -12.67 -15.89 15.58
C LEU A 110 -13.67 -17.03 15.34
N GLU A 111 -14.84 -16.70 14.79
CA GLU A 111 -15.91 -17.63 14.45
C GLU A 111 -15.71 -18.35 13.10
N LYS A 112 -14.63 -18.04 12.36
CA LYS A 112 -14.31 -18.60 11.03
C LYS A 112 -15.43 -18.41 10.01
N ARG A 113 -16.15 -17.30 10.08
CA ARG A 113 -17.18 -16.90 9.12
C ARG A 113 -16.75 -15.67 8.33
N LYS A 114 -17.51 -15.35 7.28
CA LYS A 114 -17.31 -14.08 6.58
C LYS A 114 -17.90 -12.94 7.43
N PRO A 115 -17.20 -11.80 7.54
CA PRO A 115 -17.74 -10.62 8.19
C PRO A 115 -18.89 -10.02 7.38
N ALA A 116 -19.90 -9.52 8.08
CA ALA A 116 -21.00 -8.76 7.51
C ALA A 116 -20.64 -7.27 7.55
N TRP A 117 -19.90 -6.81 6.54
CA TRP A 117 -19.66 -5.37 6.36
C TRP A 117 -20.98 -4.67 6.06
N ALA A 118 -21.26 -3.55 6.73
CA ALA A 118 -22.30 -2.64 6.27
C ALA A 118 -21.83 -2.01 4.94
N ASP A 119 -22.74 -1.94 3.96
CA ASP A 119 -22.49 -1.24 2.68
C ASP A 119 -22.26 0.26 2.87
#